data_AF-A0A535N0X4-F1
#
_entry.id   AF-A0A535N0X4-F1
#
_cell.length_a   1.000
_cell.length_b   1.000
_cell.length_c   1.000
_cell.angle_alpha   90.00
_cell.angle_beta   90.00
_cell.angle_gamma   90.00
#
_symmetry.space_group_name_H-M   'P 1'
#
loop_
_entity.id
_entity.type
_entity.pdbx_description
1 polymer ?
#
loop_
_entity_poly.entity_id
_entity_poly.type
_entity_poly.pdbx_seq_one_letter_code
_entity_poly.pdbx_strand_id
1 'polypeptide(L)'
;MPPHDPIFGNPDGTIASGGGDSHQDVGEVTHNVFFVDLSGACVTMNRSTDLGETFVSDKLGCGTSFGVIDDRQWVNDDELYPDKTQRVYISFNDDTSPAPSIVLARSKQDGIVGSFGTDSLCNPLTGAISVTPPPSDTTPTVCPDPADAHLYVSGAIEVDKSPSSPYYHSIYIPFIRQDSAGNFSLWVAISRDGGDTWQRYNPANIFPNMTIDTAGNLYFDWSQDQSANPGQPGEQDVYYTFSQGGGLTGTWAPPTDITQETGDSAVFPWMVAGDPGRVDVVFYKANSGANSNLGGTSVWNVYWGQSNNLLTGSRNINSVQISDHPNHVGTICTFGTGCGGSDSRSLLDFFTVDVDHLGYSHQIAGNGVFQGQSISWHQQWPIQNHAVTDPAGDVYDGNGLPVACPSMDVLAASESRSNSLATISLTLGAPPTSVAAAGCSRSGASGGLWGAEFWAASTPDTTTGGTVPNDNFYIAYRDNPG
;
A
#
# COMPACT_ATOMS: atom_id res chain seq x y z
N MET A 1 -10.58 -6.88 -20.14
CA MET A 1 -10.63 -6.19 -18.82
C MET A 1 -12.05 -5.73 -18.60
N PRO A 2 -12.64 -5.95 -17.41
CA PRO A 2 -13.96 -5.41 -17.14
C PRO A 2 -13.90 -3.87 -17.25
N PRO A 3 -14.98 -3.23 -17.72
CA PRO A 3 -15.10 -1.78 -17.64
C PRO A 3 -14.89 -1.37 -16.17
N HIS A 4 -13.94 -0.46 -15.96
CA HIS A 4 -13.53 0.04 -14.66
C HIS A 4 -14.70 0.76 -13.98
N ASP A 5 -14.76 0.66 -12.65
CA ASP A 5 -15.86 1.08 -11.76
C ASP A 5 -16.96 0.01 -11.53
N PRO A 6 -16.67 -1.03 -10.72
CA PRO A 6 -17.60 -2.12 -10.44
C PRO A 6 -18.84 -1.69 -9.64
N ILE A 7 -18.82 -0.51 -9.00
CA ILE A 7 -19.93 0.00 -8.19
C ILE A 7 -20.85 0.90 -9.01
N PHE A 8 -20.31 1.78 -9.86
CA PHE A 8 -21.13 2.80 -10.53
C PHE A 8 -21.55 2.47 -11.95
N GLY A 9 -21.00 1.41 -12.56
CA GLY A 9 -21.39 1.01 -13.91
C GLY A 9 -21.29 2.17 -14.90
N ASN A 10 -20.25 3.00 -14.78
CA ASN A 10 -20.01 4.19 -15.60
C ASN A 10 -19.07 3.82 -16.75
N PRO A 11 -19.57 3.36 -17.91
CA PRO A 11 -18.77 3.31 -19.11
C PRO A 11 -18.64 4.76 -19.61
N ASP A 12 -17.69 5.51 -19.05
CA ASP A 12 -17.21 6.68 -19.79
C ASP A 12 -16.69 6.13 -21.12
N GLY A 13 -17.28 6.60 -22.23
CA GLY A 13 -17.11 6.03 -23.58
C GLY A 13 -15.67 6.03 -24.12
N THR A 14 -14.70 6.37 -23.29
CA THR A 14 -13.27 6.17 -23.44
C THR A 14 -12.89 4.87 -22.72
N ILE A 15 -12.90 3.76 -23.45
CA ILE A 15 -12.36 2.48 -22.95
C ILE A 15 -10.86 2.66 -22.72
N ALA A 16 -10.46 2.85 -21.47
CA ALA A 16 -9.06 2.85 -21.08
C ALA A 16 -8.51 1.42 -21.05
N SER A 17 -7.22 1.28 -21.33
CA SER A 17 -6.57 -0.01 -21.55
C SER A 17 -5.75 -0.52 -20.37
N GLY A 18 -5.97 -0.07 -19.13
CA GLY A 18 -5.21 -0.59 -17.98
C GLY A 18 -5.42 0.18 -16.69
N GLY A 19 -4.89 -0.39 -15.60
CA GLY A 19 -4.92 0.15 -14.25
C GLY A 19 -5.42 -0.88 -13.25
N GLY A 20 -6.67 -0.78 -12.82
CA GLY A 20 -7.26 -1.72 -11.85
C GLY A 20 -6.78 -1.49 -10.42
N ASP A 21 -5.78 -0.63 -10.24
CA ASP A 21 -5.18 -0.32 -8.96
C ASP A 21 -6.05 0.71 -8.23
N SER A 22 -6.44 0.43 -6.99
CA SER A 22 -7.23 1.31 -6.13
C SER A 22 -6.47 1.63 -4.84
N HIS A 23 -6.50 2.90 -4.40
CA HIS A 23 -6.03 3.30 -3.06
C HIS A 23 -7.21 3.83 -2.24
N GLN A 24 -7.25 3.53 -0.95
CA GLN A 24 -8.29 3.97 -0.04
C GLN A 24 -7.74 4.63 1.21
N ASP A 25 -8.58 5.43 1.87
CA ASP A 25 -8.34 6.00 3.17
C ASP A 25 -9.66 6.10 3.96
N VAL A 26 -9.57 6.18 5.29
CA VAL A 26 -10.73 6.29 6.18
C VAL A 26 -10.54 7.46 7.13
N GLY A 27 -11.49 8.41 7.10
CA GLY A 27 -11.47 9.58 7.96
C GLY A 27 -11.44 9.22 9.46
N GLU A 28 -10.51 9.83 10.21
CA GLU A 28 -10.33 9.58 11.64
C GLU A 28 -11.53 10.00 12.51
N VAL A 29 -12.32 10.96 12.03
CA VAL A 29 -13.43 11.61 12.75
C VAL A 29 -14.78 11.24 12.17
N THR A 30 -14.96 11.32 10.86
CA THR A 30 -16.24 11.00 10.22
C THR A 30 -16.42 9.52 9.93
N HIS A 31 -15.31 8.77 9.83
CA HIS A 31 -15.28 7.41 9.32
C HIS A 31 -15.85 7.29 7.89
N ASN A 32 -15.81 8.39 7.13
CA ASN A 32 -16.06 8.32 5.71
C ASN A 32 -14.98 7.49 5.04
N VAL A 33 -15.37 6.67 4.07
CA VAL A 33 -14.43 5.86 3.28
C VAL A 33 -14.19 6.57 1.97
N PHE A 34 -12.92 6.74 1.65
CA PHE A 34 -12.43 7.42 0.47
C PHE A 34 -11.69 6.41 -0.39
N PHE A 35 -11.91 6.38 -1.70
CA PHE A 35 -11.04 5.63 -2.60
C PHE A 35 -10.87 6.31 -3.96
N VAL A 36 -9.72 6.06 -4.57
CA VAL A 36 -9.31 6.56 -5.88
C VAL A 36 -8.80 5.41 -6.74
N ASP A 37 -9.20 5.43 -8.00
CA ASP A 37 -9.16 4.28 -8.89
C ASP A 37 -8.38 4.60 -10.17
N LEU A 38 -7.41 3.75 -10.52
CA LEU A 38 -6.57 3.95 -11.69
C LEU A 38 -7.36 3.55 -12.91
N SER A 39 -8.00 4.54 -13.54
CA SER A 39 -8.69 4.31 -14.80
C SER A 39 -7.76 4.53 -16.00
N GLY A 40 -6.71 5.36 -15.87
CA GLY A 40 -5.85 5.76 -16.98
C GLY A 40 -6.57 6.60 -18.04
N ALA A 41 -7.79 7.08 -17.74
CA ALA A 41 -8.59 7.93 -18.62
C ALA A 41 -9.35 9.04 -17.89
N CYS A 42 -9.52 8.92 -16.58
CA CYS A 42 -10.26 9.84 -15.73
C CYS A 42 -9.71 9.82 -14.32
N VAL A 43 -9.53 10.99 -13.71
CA VAL A 43 -9.28 11.10 -12.28
C VAL A 43 -10.62 11.09 -11.56
N THR A 44 -10.86 10.06 -10.75
CA THR A 44 -12.10 9.91 -9.97
C THR A 44 -11.82 9.83 -8.48
N MET A 45 -12.70 10.45 -7.69
CA MET A 45 -12.70 10.36 -6.25
C MET A 45 -14.02 9.78 -5.79
N ASN A 46 -13.97 8.72 -4.99
CA ASN A 46 -15.16 8.06 -4.49
C ASN A 46 -15.24 8.20 -2.98
N ARG A 47 -16.42 8.56 -2.48
CA ARG A 47 -16.67 8.78 -1.06
C ARG A 47 -17.90 8.02 -0.61
N SER A 48 -17.78 7.31 0.50
CA SER A 48 -18.90 6.76 1.26
C SER A 48 -19.02 7.48 2.60
N THR A 49 -20.27 7.75 3.01
CA THR A 49 -20.61 8.30 4.33
C THR A 49 -21.38 7.32 5.20
N ASP A 50 -21.46 6.06 4.76
CA ASP A 50 -22.23 4.98 5.36
C ASP A 50 -21.37 3.72 5.50
N LEU A 51 -20.08 3.92 5.81
CA LEU A 51 -19.10 2.87 6.11
C LEU A 51 -18.83 1.91 4.94
N GLY A 52 -18.89 2.42 3.71
CA GLY A 52 -18.62 1.67 2.49
C GLY A 52 -19.85 1.00 1.86
N GLU A 53 -21.06 1.24 2.36
CA GLU A 53 -22.29 0.63 1.82
C GLU A 53 -22.73 1.26 0.49
N THR A 54 -22.60 2.58 0.39
CA THR A 54 -22.84 3.32 -0.84
C THR A 54 -21.75 4.36 -1.05
N PHE A 55 -21.42 4.60 -2.31
CA PHE A 55 -20.44 5.60 -2.68
C PHE A 55 -21.08 6.70 -3.53
N VAL A 56 -20.46 7.86 -3.54
CA VAL A 56 -20.69 8.94 -4.50
C VAL A 56 -19.36 9.25 -5.17
N SER A 57 -19.38 9.35 -6.50
CA SER A 57 -18.18 9.64 -7.30
C SER A 57 -18.13 11.11 -7.72
N ASP A 58 -16.98 11.73 -7.52
CA ASP A 58 -16.62 13.04 -8.06
C ASP A 58 -15.60 12.86 -9.19
N LYS A 59 -15.99 13.28 -10.41
CA LYS A 59 -15.13 13.20 -11.59
C LYS A 59 -14.36 14.50 -11.72
N LEU A 60 -13.09 14.47 -11.33
CA LEU A 60 -12.20 15.63 -11.44
C LEU A 60 -11.90 15.94 -12.91
N GLY A 61 -11.76 14.92 -13.77
CA GLY A 61 -11.58 15.13 -15.19
C GLY A 61 -11.50 13.81 -15.96
N CYS A 62 -11.70 13.88 -17.28
CA CYS A 62 -11.66 12.71 -18.17
C CYS A 62 -11.14 13.04 -19.58
N GLY A 63 -10.60 12.03 -20.26
CA GLY A 63 -10.26 12.01 -21.68
C GLY A 63 -8.88 12.60 -21.99
N THR A 64 -8.78 13.36 -23.09
CA THR A 64 -7.51 13.92 -23.59
C THR A 64 -7.24 15.35 -23.12
N SER A 65 -7.97 15.82 -22.11
CA SER A 65 -7.72 17.14 -21.54
C SER A 65 -6.40 17.11 -20.75
N PHE A 66 -5.68 18.22 -20.66
CA PHE A 66 -4.46 18.27 -19.85
C PHE A 66 -4.78 18.02 -18.37
N GLY A 67 -4.00 17.14 -17.74
CA GLY A 67 -4.05 16.65 -16.37
C GLY A 67 -5.28 15.89 -15.93
N VAL A 68 -5.91 15.14 -16.83
CA VAL A 68 -7.10 14.33 -16.50
C VAL A 68 -6.89 12.83 -16.65
N ILE A 69 -5.66 12.40 -16.85
CA ILE A 69 -5.25 11.00 -16.79
C ILE A 69 -4.50 10.82 -15.47
N ASP A 70 -4.97 9.89 -14.65
CA ASP A 70 -4.27 9.44 -13.47
C ASP A 70 -3.27 8.33 -13.81
N ASP A 71 -2.10 8.40 -13.18
CA ASP A 71 -1.21 7.28 -12.89
C ASP A 71 -0.70 7.47 -11.46
N ARG A 72 -0.61 6.39 -10.68
CA ARG A 72 -0.19 6.44 -9.27
C ARG A 72 -1.05 7.41 -8.44
N GLN A 73 -2.36 7.17 -8.41
CA GLN A 73 -3.30 7.95 -7.65
C GLN A 73 -3.38 7.47 -6.19
N TRP A 74 -3.34 8.42 -5.27
CA TRP A 74 -3.28 8.19 -3.83
C TRP A 74 -4.26 9.12 -3.13
N VAL A 75 -4.83 8.67 -2.02
CA VAL A 75 -5.77 9.45 -1.20
C VAL A 75 -5.35 9.42 0.26
N ASN A 76 -5.48 10.56 0.95
CA ASN A 76 -5.34 10.67 2.41
C ASN A 76 -6.18 11.86 2.92
N ASP A 77 -6.48 11.92 4.21
CA ASP A 77 -7.30 12.96 4.85
C ASP A 77 -6.55 13.76 5.94
N ASP A 78 -7.11 14.90 6.33
CA ASP A 78 -6.78 15.60 7.58
C ASP A 78 -8.05 16.21 8.15
N GLU A 79 -8.84 15.38 8.84
CA GLU A 79 -10.13 15.82 9.35
C GLU A 79 -10.06 16.87 10.47
N LEU A 80 -8.90 16.95 11.12
CA LEU A 80 -8.64 17.81 12.26
C LEU A 80 -7.84 19.06 11.91
N TYR A 81 -7.56 19.31 10.62
CA TYR A 81 -6.84 20.51 10.19
C TYR A 81 -7.42 21.79 10.83
N PRO A 82 -6.61 22.78 11.25
CA PRO A 82 -7.08 23.88 12.12
C PRO A 82 -8.22 24.75 11.61
N ASP A 83 -8.49 24.77 10.30
CA ASP A 83 -9.64 25.47 9.72
C ASP A 83 -10.97 24.69 9.87
N LYS A 84 -10.91 23.46 10.40
CA LYS A 84 -12.05 22.56 10.69
C LYS A 84 -12.86 22.19 9.46
N THR A 85 -12.19 22.05 8.32
CA THR A 85 -12.84 21.85 7.04
C THR A 85 -12.86 20.39 6.57
N GLN A 86 -12.44 19.44 7.42
CA GLN A 86 -12.37 18.01 7.07
C GLN A 86 -11.66 17.77 5.74
N ARG A 87 -10.35 17.99 5.71
CA ARG A 87 -9.63 18.05 4.43
C ARG A 87 -9.45 16.64 3.87
N VAL A 88 -9.56 16.51 2.55
CA VAL A 88 -9.26 15.28 1.82
C VAL A 88 -8.31 15.64 0.69
N TYR A 89 -7.29 14.84 0.49
CA TYR A 89 -6.23 15.06 -0.48
C TYR A 89 -6.16 13.89 -1.46
N ILE A 90 -5.95 14.22 -2.73
CA ILE A 90 -5.67 13.25 -3.78
C ILE A 90 -4.41 13.71 -4.49
N SER A 91 -3.45 12.81 -4.65
CA SER A 91 -2.27 13.06 -5.47
C SER A 91 -2.18 12.05 -6.59
N PHE A 92 -1.70 12.47 -7.76
CA PHE A 92 -1.51 11.61 -8.92
C PHE A 92 -0.47 12.23 -9.87
N ASN A 93 0.12 11.40 -10.73
CA ASN A 93 0.94 11.86 -11.84
C ASN A 93 0.05 12.44 -12.95
N ASP A 94 0.40 13.62 -13.46
CA ASP A 94 -0.12 14.15 -14.72
C ASP A 94 0.82 13.76 -15.87
N ASP A 95 0.43 12.72 -16.60
CA ASP A 95 1.15 12.20 -17.77
C ASP A 95 0.77 12.89 -19.09
N THR A 96 -0.21 13.81 -19.07
CA THR A 96 -0.70 14.49 -20.27
C THR A 96 -0.12 15.89 -20.45
N SER A 97 0.40 16.50 -19.39
CA SER A 97 1.13 17.77 -19.44
C SER A 97 2.38 17.66 -20.33
N PRO A 98 2.78 18.74 -21.04
CA PRO A 98 4.01 18.78 -21.84
C PRO A 98 5.30 18.48 -21.03
N ALA A 99 5.23 18.53 -19.69
CA ALA A 99 6.21 17.96 -18.78
C ALA A 99 5.47 17.25 -17.62
N PRO A 100 5.89 16.04 -17.21
CA PRO A 100 5.28 15.31 -16.10
C PRO A 100 5.21 16.17 -14.83
N SER A 101 4.18 15.98 -14.02
CA SER A 101 4.02 16.70 -12.76
C SER A 101 3.29 15.85 -11.74
N ILE A 102 3.54 16.10 -10.46
CA ILE A 102 2.69 15.60 -9.39
C ILE A 102 1.60 16.64 -9.13
N VAL A 103 0.35 16.21 -9.24
CA VAL A 103 -0.84 17.00 -8.91
C VAL A 103 -1.24 16.76 -7.46
N LEU A 104 -1.78 17.79 -6.80
CA LEU A 104 -2.49 17.64 -5.53
C LEU A 104 -3.86 18.32 -5.64
N ALA A 105 -4.90 17.50 -5.80
CA ALA A 105 -6.26 17.94 -5.60
C ALA A 105 -6.60 17.86 -4.11
N ARG A 106 -7.26 18.87 -3.57
CA ARG A 106 -7.71 18.95 -2.17
C ARG A 106 -9.16 19.38 -2.10
N SER A 107 -9.92 18.73 -1.23
CA SER A 107 -11.20 19.19 -0.70
C SER A 107 -11.00 19.83 0.67
N LYS A 108 -11.69 20.95 0.94
CA LYS A 108 -11.91 21.52 2.28
C LYS A 108 -13.36 21.32 2.71
N GLN A 109 -13.99 20.26 2.24
CA GLN A 109 -15.41 20.01 2.45
C GLN A 109 -15.66 18.50 2.51
N ASP A 110 -14.77 17.76 3.17
CA ASP A 110 -14.96 16.32 3.43
C ASP A 110 -15.18 15.52 2.14
N GLY A 111 -14.53 15.90 1.04
CA GLY A 111 -14.67 15.24 -0.25
C GLY A 111 -16.08 15.30 -0.88
N ILE A 112 -16.91 16.30 -0.54
CA ILE A 112 -18.19 16.53 -1.25
C ILE A 112 -17.93 16.78 -2.75
N VAL A 113 -18.80 16.26 -3.62
CA VAL A 113 -18.72 16.43 -5.08
C VAL A 113 -18.50 17.89 -5.49
N GLY A 114 -17.50 18.13 -6.33
CA GLY A 114 -17.09 19.43 -6.85
C GLY A 114 -16.11 20.20 -5.96
N SER A 115 -15.93 19.80 -4.70
CA SER A 115 -15.07 20.53 -3.75
C SER A 115 -13.60 20.50 -4.13
N PHE A 116 -13.11 19.41 -4.73
CA PHE A 116 -11.74 19.33 -5.23
C PHE A 116 -11.48 20.31 -6.38
N GLY A 117 -12.50 20.64 -7.17
CA GLY A 117 -12.39 21.69 -8.20
C GLY A 117 -12.27 23.09 -7.61
N THR A 118 -12.95 23.36 -6.48
CA THR A 118 -13.00 24.70 -5.87
C THR A 118 -11.87 24.97 -4.88
N ASP A 119 -11.39 23.93 -4.19
CA ASP A 119 -10.55 24.08 -2.99
C ASP A 119 -9.06 23.79 -3.28
N SER A 120 -8.76 23.28 -4.48
CA SER A 120 -7.41 22.96 -4.95
C SER A 120 -6.71 24.17 -5.56
N LEU A 121 -5.44 24.37 -5.17
CA LEU A 121 -4.56 25.35 -5.81
C LEU A 121 -3.76 24.71 -6.96
N CYS A 122 -3.31 23.47 -6.79
CA CYS A 122 -2.65 22.68 -7.83
C CYS A 122 -3.66 21.77 -8.53
N ASN A 123 -4.38 22.30 -9.52
CA ASN A 123 -5.35 21.51 -10.28
C ASN A 123 -5.19 21.78 -11.79
N PRO A 124 -5.13 20.73 -12.63
CA PRO A 124 -5.08 20.89 -14.08
C PRO A 124 -6.29 21.66 -14.65
N LEU A 125 -7.47 21.53 -14.02
CA LEU A 125 -8.68 22.26 -14.38
C LEU A 125 -8.58 23.77 -14.15
N THR A 126 -7.67 24.23 -13.27
CA THR A 126 -7.45 25.65 -12.97
C THR A 126 -6.22 26.24 -13.67
N GLY A 127 -5.45 25.41 -14.41
CA GLY A 127 -4.30 25.82 -15.22
C GLY A 127 -2.99 25.99 -14.44
N ALA A 128 -2.89 25.47 -13.22
CA ALA A 128 -1.79 25.75 -12.29
C ALA A 128 -0.49 24.93 -12.52
N ILE A 129 -0.50 23.91 -13.39
CA ILE A 129 0.60 22.94 -13.53
C ILE A 129 1.75 23.45 -14.43
N SER A 130 1.48 24.42 -15.32
CA SER A 130 2.42 24.84 -16.37
C SER A 130 3.36 25.98 -15.94
N VAL A 131 4.41 25.67 -15.16
CA VAL A 131 5.55 26.59 -14.98
C VAL A 131 6.75 26.11 -15.79
N THR A 132 7.23 26.94 -16.73
CA THR A 132 8.42 26.63 -17.53
C THR A 132 9.40 27.82 -17.49
N PRO A 133 10.67 27.62 -17.06
CA PRO A 133 11.27 26.37 -16.59
C PRO A 133 10.75 25.96 -15.19
N PRO A 134 10.89 24.66 -14.80
CA PRO A 134 10.54 24.21 -13.46
C PRO A 134 11.33 24.98 -12.38
N PRO A 135 10.69 25.43 -11.29
CA PRO A 135 11.36 26.10 -10.17
C PRO A 135 12.37 25.17 -9.49
N SER A 136 13.41 25.73 -8.87
CA SER A 136 14.35 24.93 -8.07
C SER A 136 13.64 24.22 -6.91
N ASP A 137 14.16 23.07 -6.49
CA ASP A 137 13.53 22.23 -5.45
C ASP A 137 13.32 22.92 -4.09
N THR A 138 14.21 23.87 -3.77
CA THR A 138 14.13 24.69 -2.55
C THR A 138 13.10 25.82 -2.64
N THR A 139 12.60 26.13 -3.84
CA THR A 139 11.61 27.20 -4.05
C THR A 139 10.21 26.64 -3.79
N PRO A 140 9.42 27.23 -2.86
CA PRO A 140 8.05 26.82 -2.65
C PRO A 140 7.21 26.92 -3.93
N THR A 141 6.45 25.87 -4.22
CA THR A 141 5.56 25.79 -5.40
C THR A 141 4.14 25.45 -5.00
N VAL A 142 3.18 25.78 -5.87
CA VAL A 142 1.76 25.44 -5.66
C VAL A 142 1.53 23.94 -5.83
N CYS A 143 2.20 23.31 -6.79
CA CYS A 143 2.17 21.87 -6.99
C CYS A 143 3.35 21.17 -6.28
N PRO A 144 3.19 19.91 -5.85
CA PRO A 144 4.25 19.12 -5.22
C PRO A 144 5.53 19.03 -6.05
N ASP A 145 5.42 18.73 -7.34
CA ASP A 145 6.54 18.73 -8.29
C ASP A 145 6.09 19.17 -9.69
N PRO A 146 6.13 20.50 -9.98
CA PRO A 146 5.61 21.02 -11.24
C PRO A 146 6.62 20.95 -12.39
N ALA A 147 6.15 20.45 -13.53
CA ALA A 147 6.82 20.44 -14.83
C ALA A 147 8.23 19.81 -14.81
N ASP A 148 8.40 18.72 -14.06
CA ASP A 148 9.68 18.02 -13.97
C ASP A 148 9.77 16.88 -14.99
N ALA A 149 10.67 17.05 -15.97
CA ALA A 149 10.96 16.05 -16.98
C ALA A 149 11.69 14.80 -16.43
N HIS A 150 12.21 14.86 -15.20
CA HIS A 150 12.85 13.73 -14.55
C HIS A 150 11.88 12.92 -13.69
N LEU A 151 10.67 13.42 -13.40
CA LEU A 151 9.69 12.68 -12.62
C LEU A 151 9.42 11.33 -13.29
N TYR A 152 9.62 10.25 -12.53
CA TYR A 152 9.45 8.89 -12.99
C TYR A 152 8.19 8.25 -12.40
N VAL A 153 7.99 8.35 -11.08
CA VAL A 153 6.83 7.77 -10.40
C VAL A 153 6.61 8.47 -9.05
N SER A 154 5.36 8.65 -8.63
CA SER A 154 4.99 9.11 -7.29
C SER A 154 4.54 7.95 -6.40
N GLY A 155 4.73 8.11 -5.09
CA GLY A 155 4.27 7.19 -4.04
C GLY A 155 3.12 7.78 -3.22
N ALA A 156 2.64 6.99 -2.26
CA ALA A 156 1.48 7.31 -1.42
C ALA A 156 1.62 8.64 -0.68
N ILE A 157 0.54 9.43 -0.68
CA ILE A 157 0.44 10.67 0.07
C ILE A 157 0.25 10.37 1.55
N GLU A 158 1.10 10.95 2.39
CA GLU A 158 1.07 10.80 3.84
C GLU A 158 0.76 12.13 4.52
N VAL A 159 -0.10 12.07 5.53
CA VAL A 159 -0.44 13.21 6.39
C VAL A 159 -0.03 12.89 7.82
N ASP A 160 0.70 13.81 8.45
CA ASP A 160 0.99 13.70 9.88
C ASP A 160 -0.25 14.06 10.69
N LYS A 161 -1.03 13.03 11.04
CA LYS A 161 -2.27 13.15 11.82
C LYS A 161 -2.01 13.15 13.34
N SER A 162 -0.74 13.09 13.78
CA SER A 162 -0.44 12.93 15.21
C SER A 162 -0.34 14.26 15.98
N PRO A 163 -1.20 14.51 16.98
CA PRO A 163 -1.12 15.73 17.79
C PRO A 163 0.15 15.84 18.63
N SER A 164 0.86 14.72 18.85
CA SER A 164 2.15 14.69 19.55
C SER A 164 3.35 15.01 18.65
N SER A 165 3.16 14.96 17.33
CA SER A 165 4.21 15.31 16.39
C SER A 165 4.48 16.81 16.35
N PRO A 166 5.74 17.26 16.31
CA PRO A 166 6.07 18.66 16.03
C PRO A 166 5.72 19.09 14.59
N TYR A 167 5.39 18.12 13.73
CA TYR A 167 5.03 18.32 12.33
C TYR A 167 3.54 18.06 12.04
N TYR A 168 2.70 18.01 13.08
CA TYR A 168 1.25 17.81 12.96
C TYR A 168 0.64 18.66 11.83
N HIS A 169 -0.21 18.04 11.00
CA HIS A 169 -0.82 18.58 9.78
C HIS A 169 0.12 18.80 8.57
N SER A 170 1.36 18.30 8.64
CA SER A 170 2.25 18.30 7.48
C SER A 170 1.89 17.19 6.52
N ILE A 171 2.07 17.47 5.23
CA ILE A 171 1.78 16.54 4.15
C ILE A 171 3.08 16.20 3.44
N TYR A 172 3.23 14.94 3.07
CA TYR A 172 4.43 14.42 2.43
C TYR A 172 4.03 13.54 1.24
N ILE A 173 4.70 13.71 0.10
CA ILE A 173 4.50 12.87 -1.09
C ILE A 173 5.87 12.34 -1.53
N PRO A 174 6.14 11.02 -1.42
CA PRO A 174 7.29 10.37 -2.03
C PRO A 174 7.23 10.48 -3.54
N PHE A 175 8.39 10.61 -4.18
CA PHE A 175 8.48 10.41 -5.62
C PHE A 175 9.90 10.09 -6.06
N ILE A 176 10.05 9.54 -7.26
CA ILE A 176 11.33 9.18 -7.86
C ILE A 176 11.59 10.10 -9.05
N ARG A 177 12.84 10.56 -9.16
CA ARG A 177 13.37 11.16 -10.38
C ARG A 177 14.32 10.22 -11.08
N GLN A 178 14.27 10.17 -12.41
CA GLN A 178 15.29 9.56 -13.24
C GLN A 178 16.32 10.62 -13.65
N ASP A 179 17.39 10.74 -12.87
CA ASP A 179 18.46 11.72 -13.12
C ASP A 179 19.23 11.42 -14.42
N SER A 180 19.32 10.13 -14.79
CA SER A 180 19.83 9.67 -16.09
C SER A 180 19.35 8.25 -16.37
N ALA A 181 19.57 7.73 -17.59
CA ALA A 181 19.20 6.35 -17.93
C ALA A 181 19.73 5.33 -16.90
N GLY A 182 18.82 4.65 -16.19
CA GLY A 182 19.14 3.67 -15.15
C GLY A 182 19.66 4.24 -13.82
N ASN A 183 19.69 5.57 -13.66
CA ASN A 183 20.04 6.22 -12.39
C ASN A 183 18.84 6.98 -11.86
N PHE A 184 18.44 6.66 -10.64
CA PHE A 184 17.22 7.16 -10.04
C PHE A 184 17.50 7.70 -8.64
N SER A 185 16.75 8.72 -8.23
CA SER A 185 16.83 9.30 -6.90
C SER A 185 15.45 9.44 -6.25
N LEU A 186 15.39 9.18 -4.95
CA LEU A 186 14.20 9.38 -4.14
C LEU A 186 14.10 10.86 -3.80
N TRP A 187 12.88 11.36 -3.78
CA TRP A 187 12.51 12.69 -3.37
C TRP A 187 11.25 12.64 -2.51
N VAL A 188 11.07 13.68 -1.69
CA VAL A 188 9.85 13.94 -0.94
C VAL A 188 9.44 15.38 -1.17
N ALA A 189 8.20 15.58 -1.58
CA ALA A 189 7.56 16.88 -1.58
C ALA A 189 6.88 17.07 -0.22
N ILE A 190 7.13 18.20 0.43
CA ILE A 190 6.65 18.50 1.78
C ILE A 190 5.82 19.78 1.75
N SER A 191 4.61 19.71 2.31
CA SER A 191 3.80 20.88 2.63
C SER A 191 3.64 21.02 4.14
N ARG A 192 3.77 22.26 4.63
CA ARG A 192 3.61 22.62 6.05
C ARG A 192 2.40 23.51 6.31
N ASP A 193 1.62 23.79 5.27
CA ASP A 193 0.48 24.71 5.26
C ASP A 193 -0.78 24.03 4.70
N GLY A 194 -0.86 22.71 4.86
CA GLY A 194 -2.01 21.90 4.47
C GLY A 194 -2.20 21.83 2.95
N GLY A 195 -1.12 21.79 2.19
CA GLY A 195 -1.11 21.59 0.74
C GLY A 195 -1.20 22.88 -0.06
N ASP A 196 -0.98 24.05 0.53
CA ASP A 196 -0.98 25.32 -0.21
C ASP A 196 0.37 25.58 -0.90
N THR A 197 1.49 25.23 -0.25
CA THR A 197 2.83 25.31 -0.81
C THR A 197 3.68 24.07 -0.53
N TRP A 198 4.61 23.79 -1.45
CA TRP A 198 5.42 22.57 -1.47
C TRP A 198 6.91 22.85 -1.69
N GLN A 199 7.76 22.14 -0.96
CA GLN A 199 9.22 22.12 -1.15
C GLN A 199 9.69 20.67 -1.32
N ARG A 200 10.75 20.46 -2.12
CA ARG A 200 11.23 19.13 -2.47
C ARG A 200 12.60 18.84 -1.88
N TYR A 201 12.79 17.63 -1.38
CA TYR A 201 14.02 17.18 -0.72
C TYR A 201 14.40 15.77 -1.19
N ASN A 202 15.69 15.50 -1.38
CA ASN A 202 16.19 14.20 -1.85
C ASN A 202 16.73 13.35 -0.67
N PRO A 203 16.04 12.27 -0.26
CA PRO A 203 16.57 11.29 0.70
C PRO A 203 17.40 10.14 0.09
N ALA A 204 17.55 10.07 -1.24
CA ALA A 204 18.16 9.01 -2.07
C ALA A 204 17.34 7.68 -2.09
N ASN A 205 17.27 6.98 -3.25
CA ASN A 205 16.73 5.60 -3.51
C ASN A 205 15.39 5.43 -4.34
N ILE A 206 14.78 4.22 -4.50
CA ILE A 206 13.67 3.92 -5.47
C ILE A 206 12.56 2.94 -5.03
N PHE A 207 11.31 3.14 -5.51
CA PHE A 207 10.02 2.48 -5.18
C PHE A 207 9.55 2.69 -3.73
N PRO A 208 9.28 3.94 -3.36
CA PRO A 208 9.06 4.31 -1.97
C PRO A 208 7.62 4.05 -1.51
N ASN A 209 7.48 3.41 -0.37
CA ASN A 209 6.41 3.73 0.57
C ASN A 209 7.00 4.64 1.67
N MET A 210 6.13 5.45 2.28
CA MET A 210 6.49 6.27 3.43
C MET A 210 5.42 6.12 4.47
N THR A 211 5.81 6.21 5.74
CA THR A 211 4.87 6.25 6.84
C THR A 211 5.41 7.12 7.98
N ILE A 212 4.54 7.51 8.89
CA ILE A 212 4.82 8.49 9.95
C ILE A 212 4.42 7.86 11.29
N ASP A 213 5.34 7.82 12.26
CA ASP A 213 4.97 7.43 13.62
C ASP A 213 4.33 8.58 14.40
N THR A 214 3.71 8.25 15.54
CA THR A 214 3.05 9.22 16.42
C THR A 214 3.98 10.29 17.02
N ALA A 215 5.30 10.18 16.86
CA ALA A 215 6.24 11.25 17.24
C ALA A 215 6.67 12.13 16.04
N GLY A 216 6.15 11.87 14.85
CA GLY A 216 6.50 12.58 13.62
C GLY A 216 7.82 12.12 13.00
N ASN A 217 8.33 10.94 13.37
CA ASN A 217 9.45 10.37 12.65
C ASN A 217 8.93 9.74 11.35
N LEU A 218 9.61 10.03 10.26
CA LEU A 218 9.30 9.49 8.94
C LEU A 218 10.11 8.23 8.70
N TYR A 219 9.51 7.24 8.06
CA TYR A 219 10.17 6.03 7.56
C TYR A 219 9.94 5.96 6.06
N PHE A 220 11.00 5.68 5.31
CA PHE A 220 10.95 5.36 3.89
C PHE A 220 11.41 3.92 3.73
N ASP A 221 10.64 3.10 3.04
CA ASP A 221 11.02 1.76 2.63
C ASP A 221 10.88 1.58 1.12
N TRP A 222 11.74 0.72 0.55
CA TRP A 222 11.85 0.61 -0.89
C TRP A 222 12.58 -0.66 -1.32
N SER A 223 12.36 -1.13 -2.55
CA SER A 223 13.08 -2.28 -3.12
C SER A 223 14.19 -1.84 -4.07
N GLN A 224 15.39 -2.39 -3.92
CA GLN A 224 16.56 -2.03 -4.73
C GLN A 224 17.35 -3.24 -5.18
N ASP A 225 17.83 -3.20 -6.43
CA ASP A 225 18.79 -4.18 -6.97
C ASP A 225 20.17 -4.05 -6.29
N GLN A 226 20.70 -5.16 -5.77
CA GLN A 226 22.04 -5.24 -5.21
C GLN A 226 23.15 -5.04 -6.26
N SER A 227 22.85 -5.24 -7.55
CA SER A 227 23.79 -5.03 -8.65
C SER A 227 23.90 -3.56 -9.01
N ALA A 228 25.11 -2.99 -8.89
CA ALA A 228 25.43 -1.67 -9.44
C ALA A 228 25.53 -1.66 -10.99
N ASN A 229 25.27 -2.79 -11.66
CA ASN A 229 25.35 -2.91 -13.12
C ASN A 229 23.94 -3.05 -13.73
N PRO A 230 23.39 -1.98 -14.34
CA PRO A 230 22.08 -2.02 -14.99
C PRO A 230 21.96 -3.06 -16.12
N GLY A 231 23.08 -3.51 -16.71
CA GLY A 231 23.08 -4.52 -17.78
C GLY A 231 23.10 -5.97 -17.28
N GLN A 232 23.28 -6.18 -15.97
CA GLN A 232 23.22 -7.48 -15.32
C GLN A 232 22.57 -7.30 -13.94
N PRO A 233 21.25 -7.04 -13.92
CA PRO A 233 20.56 -6.79 -12.67
C PRO A 233 20.54 -8.07 -11.82
N GLY A 234 20.77 -7.89 -10.53
CA GLY A 234 20.97 -8.96 -9.55
C GLY A 234 19.76 -9.16 -8.67
N GLU A 235 19.98 -9.79 -7.52
CA GLU A 235 18.99 -9.91 -6.45
C GLU A 235 18.49 -8.53 -6.01
N GLN A 236 17.21 -8.44 -5.69
CA GLN A 236 16.60 -7.23 -5.12
C GLN A 236 16.29 -7.44 -3.64
N ASP A 237 16.48 -6.39 -2.85
CA ASP A 237 16.18 -6.39 -1.42
C ASP A 237 15.35 -5.20 -1.01
N VAL A 238 14.67 -5.35 0.13
CA VAL A 238 13.96 -4.25 0.76
C VAL A 238 14.88 -3.56 1.74
N TYR A 239 14.94 -2.23 1.59
CA TYR A 239 15.68 -1.33 2.46
C TYR A 239 14.72 -0.37 3.13
N TYR A 240 15.18 0.24 4.22
CA TYR A 240 14.54 1.42 4.79
C TYR A 240 15.55 2.48 5.22
N THR A 241 15.03 3.69 5.44
CA THR A 241 15.68 4.79 6.16
C THR A 241 14.64 5.52 7.00
N PHE A 242 15.08 6.35 7.94
CA PHE A 242 14.19 7.16 8.77
C PHE A 242 14.72 8.59 8.95
N SER A 243 13.82 9.52 9.25
CA SER A 243 14.15 10.90 9.61
C SER A 243 13.40 11.33 10.86
N GLN A 244 14.15 11.92 11.81
CA GLN A 244 13.58 12.58 12.99
C GLN A 244 13.48 14.10 12.81
N GLY A 245 13.94 14.62 11.67
CA GLY A 245 13.97 16.04 11.33
C GLY A 245 12.89 16.45 10.33
N GLY A 246 11.78 15.71 10.29
CA GLY A 246 10.64 16.01 9.43
C GLY A 246 10.95 15.88 7.94
N GLY A 247 11.90 15.02 7.56
CA GLY A 247 12.21 14.73 6.16
C GLY A 247 13.13 15.73 5.45
N LEU A 248 13.68 16.72 6.16
CA LEU A 248 14.62 17.67 5.59
C LEU A 248 15.95 17.01 5.19
N THR A 249 16.62 17.54 4.18
CA THR A 249 17.96 17.07 3.77
C THR A 249 18.94 17.08 4.95
N GLY A 250 19.69 15.98 5.09
CA GLY A 250 20.67 15.80 6.17
C GLY A 250 20.09 15.30 7.49
N THR A 251 18.78 15.07 7.57
CA THR A 251 18.11 14.50 8.76
C THR A 251 17.80 13.01 8.62
N TRP A 252 18.06 12.44 7.45
CA TRP A 252 17.84 11.03 7.12
C TRP A 252 19.01 10.17 7.60
N ALA A 253 18.69 9.00 8.15
CA ALA A 253 19.67 7.98 8.48
C ALA A 253 20.25 7.33 7.21
N PRO A 254 21.41 6.65 7.30
CA PRO A 254 21.88 5.80 6.21
C PRO A 254 20.89 4.66 5.90
N PRO A 255 20.70 4.29 4.62
CA PRO A 255 19.93 3.11 4.21
C PRO A 255 20.32 1.83 4.94
N THR A 256 19.32 1.05 5.34
CA THR A 256 19.47 -0.22 6.04
C THR A 256 18.64 -1.31 5.37
N ASP A 257 19.30 -2.39 4.95
CA ASP A 257 18.69 -3.62 4.42
C ASP A 257 17.95 -4.40 5.54
N ILE A 258 16.71 -4.80 5.26
CA ILE A 258 15.85 -5.56 6.19
C ILE A 258 15.52 -6.98 5.71
N THR A 259 15.80 -7.35 4.46
CA THR A 259 15.51 -8.69 3.95
C THR A 259 16.63 -9.69 4.20
N GLN A 260 17.89 -9.22 4.34
CA GLN A 260 19.10 -9.90 4.86
C GLN A 260 19.51 -11.27 4.25
N GLU A 261 18.60 -11.98 3.60
CA GLU A 261 18.78 -13.30 3.05
C GLU A 261 19.42 -13.19 1.66
N THR A 262 20.13 -14.25 1.26
CA THR A 262 20.78 -14.31 -0.04
C THR A 262 20.14 -15.43 -0.83
N GLY A 263 19.71 -15.12 -2.05
CA GLY A 263 19.09 -16.10 -2.93
C GLY A 263 17.56 -16.08 -2.90
N ASP A 264 16.93 -14.98 -2.52
CA ASP A 264 15.49 -14.77 -2.41
C ASP A 264 15.09 -13.28 -2.54
N SER A 265 14.95 -12.83 -3.79
CA SER A 265 14.64 -11.42 -4.08
C SER A 265 13.33 -10.95 -3.45
N ALA A 266 13.32 -9.71 -2.98
CA ALA A 266 12.18 -9.06 -2.36
C ALA A 266 11.83 -7.72 -3.05
N VAL A 267 10.54 -7.50 -3.28
CA VAL A 267 10.02 -6.33 -4.01
C VAL A 267 8.68 -5.85 -3.44
N PHE A 268 8.29 -4.63 -3.81
CA PHE A 268 7.03 -3.97 -3.43
C PHE A 268 6.78 -3.99 -1.92
N PRO A 269 7.67 -3.35 -1.15
CA PRO A 269 7.45 -3.23 0.26
C PRO A 269 6.36 -2.19 0.57
N TRP A 270 5.67 -2.39 1.67
CA TRP A 270 4.79 -1.41 2.28
C TRP A 270 4.99 -1.41 3.78
N MET A 271 5.24 -0.24 4.36
CA MET A 271 5.46 -0.06 5.78
C MET A 271 4.38 0.83 6.39
N VAL A 272 4.02 0.52 7.62
CA VAL A 272 3.12 1.34 8.44
C VAL A 272 3.74 1.54 9.82
N ALA A 273 3.66 2.75 10.33
CA ALA A 273 4.21 3.14 11.63
C ALA A 273 3.10 3.43 12.64
N GLY A 274 3.38 3.14 13.92
CA GLY A 274 2.47 3.40 15.04
C GLY A 274 3.13 4.22 16.14
N ASP A 275 3.39 3.60 17.28
CA ASP A 275 4.20 4.19 18.36
C ASP A 275 5.62 4.55 17.86
N PRO A 276 6.33 5.48 18.52
CA PRO A 276 7.64 5.93 18.04
C PRO A 276 8.63 4.77 17.86
N GLY A 277 9.12 4.60 16.63
CA GLY A 277 10.02 3.49 16.26
C GLY A 277 9.33 2.17 15.90
N ARG A 278 8.04 2.00 16.17
CA ARG A 278 7.33 0.74 15.87
C ARG A 278 6.79 0.78 14.45
N VAL A 279 7.12 -0.26 13.70
CA VAL A 279 6.59 -0.44 12.35
C VAL A 279 6.23 -1.89 12.09
N ASP A 280 5.29 -2.06 11.17
CA ASP A 280 5.00 -3.30 10.49
C ASP A 280 5.29 -3.12 9.01
N VAL A 281 5.88 -4.12 8.38
CA VAL A 281 6.26 -4.09 6.97
C VAL A 281 5.82 -5.38 6.29
N VAL A 282 5.33 -5.24 5.06
CA VAL A 282 5.02 -6.36 4.19
C VAL A 282 5.76 -6.22 2.88
N PHE A 283 6.09 -7.34 2.23
CA PHE A 283 6.72 -7.36 0.90
C PHE A 283 6.49 -8.70 0.19
N TYR A 284 6.63 -8.71 -1.13
CA TYR A 284 6.75 -9.97 -1.87
C TYR A 284 8.17 -10.49 -1.79
N LYS A 285 8.31 -11.79 -1.50
CA LYS A 285 9.59 -12.49 -1.48
C LYS A 285 9.55 -13.69 -2.43
N ALA A 286 10.56 -13.82 -3.26
CA ALA A 286 10.72 -14.93 -4.18
C ALA A 286 11.43 -16.12 -3.51
N ASN A 287 11.18 -17.33 -4.02
CA ASN A 287 11.99 -18.51 -3.69
C ASN A 287 13.36 -18.55 -4.40
N SER A 288 13.81 -17.45 -5.01
CA SER A 288 15.08 -17.36 -5.74
C SER A 288 15.62 -15.93 -5.76
N GLY A 289 16.94 -15.76 -5.85
CA GLY A 289 17.60 -14.44 -5.95
C GLY A 289 17.62 -13.86 -7.38
N ALA A 290 16.75 -14.37 -8.25
CA ALA A 290 16.63 -13.85 -9.60
C ALA A 290 15.91 -12.50 -9.59
N ASN A 291 16.47 -11.52 -10.29
CA ASN A 291 15.86 -10.21 -10.44
C ASN A 291 14.42 -10.32 -10.95
N SER A 292 13.51 -9.59 -10.33
CA SER A 292 12.08 -9.66 -10.61
C SER A 292 11.75 -9.33 -12.07
N ASN A 293 12.57 -8.48 -12.72
CA ASN A 293 12.34 -7.97 -14.06
C ASN A 293 12.88 -8.87 -15.19
N LEU A 294 13.72 -9.86 -14.89
CA LEU A 294 14.43 -10.63 -15.93
C LEU A 294 13.70 -11.88 -16.40
N GLY A 295 12.51 -12.14 -15.86
CA GLY A 295 11.73 -13.35 -16.12
C GLY A 295 12.37 -14.63 -15.57
N GLY A 296 11.52 -15.61 -15.24
CA GLY A 296 11.98 -16.83 -14.58
C GLY A 296 10.85 -17.72 -14.09
N THR A 297 11.21 -18.69 -13.23
CA THR A 297 10.26 -19.57 -12.52
C THR A 297 10.13 -19.17 -11.04
N SER A 298 10.45 -17.91 -10.71
CA SER A 298 10.34 -17.37 -9.36
C SER A 298 8.91 -17.50 -8.87
N VAL A 299 8.75 -17.95 -7.64
CA VAL A 299 7.47 -18.07 -6.95
C VAL A 299 7.47 -17.04 -5.85
N TRP A 300 6.52 -16.10 -5.92
CA TRP A 300 6.42 -14.96 -5.02
C TRP A 300 5.35 -15.22 -3.98
N ASN A 301 5.71 -14.99 -2.72
CA ASN A 301 4.82 -15.11 -1.58
C ASN A 301 4.85 -13.81 -0.76
N VAL A 302 3.80 -13.58 0.03
CA VAL A 302 3.75 -12.42 0.92
C VAL A 302 4.44 -12.72 2.24
N TYR A 303 5.33 -11.81 2.64
CA TYR A 303 6.01 -11.84 3.93
C TYR A 303 5.60 -10.62 4.75
N TRP A 304 5.46 -10.81 6.06
CA TRP A 304 5.20 -9.76 7.04
C TRP A 304 6.29 -9.77 8.11
N GLY A 305 6.75 -8.60 8.52
CA GLY A 305 7.72 -8.43 9.59
C GLY A 305 7.36 -7.25 10.49
N GLN A 306 7.76 -7.35 11.76
CA GLN A 306 7.52 -6.31 12.77
C GLN A 306 8.83 -5.88 13.42
N SER A 307 8.94 -4.57 13.68
CA SER A 307 9.97 -4.02 14.55
C SER A 307 9.36 -3.18 15.65
N ASN A 308 9.90 -3.33 16.86
CA ASN A 308 9.50 -2.50 18.00
C ASN A 308 10.32 -1.20 18.09
N ASN A 309 11.38 -1.05 17.29
CA ASN A 309 12.18 0.17 17.22
C ASN A 309 13.12 0.18 15.99
N LEU A 310 12.74 0.84 14.90
CA LEU A 310 13.60 1.07 13.72
C LEU A 310 14.46 2.35 13.80
N LEU A 311 14.23 3.23 14.77
CA LEU A 311 15.01 4.48 14.93
C LEU A 311 16.48 4.23 15.32
N THR A 312 16.87 2.97 15.57
CA THR A 312 18.25 2.61 15.87
C THR A 312 19.04 2.20 14.62
N GLY A 313 18.42 2.18 13.43
CA GLY A 313 19.01 1.54 12.24
C GLY A 313 19.13 0.02 12.42
N SER A 314 18.19 -0.58 13.17
CA SER A 314 18.16 -2.03 13.37
C SER A 314 17.94 -2.73 12.03
N ARG A 315 18.68 -3.80 11.79
CA ARG A 315 18.44 -4.70 10.65
C ARG A 315 17.44 -5.81 11.01
N ASN A 316 17.10 -5.98 12.29
CA ASN A 316 16.35 -7.14 12.79
C ASN A 316 14.84 -6.95 12.61
N ILE A 317 14.35 -7.13 11.39
CA ILE A 317 12.94 -7.41 11.14
C ILE A 317 12.85 -8.90 10.83
N ASN A 318 12.43 -9.70 11.81
CA ASN A 318 12.13 -11.10 11.53
C ASN A 318 10.84 -11.13 10.71
N SER A 319 10.93 -11.52 9.44
CA SER A 319 9.77 -11.68 8.58
C SER A 319 9.31 -13.13 8.52
N VAL A 320 8.00 -13.34 8.44
CA VAL A 320 7.37 -14.64 8.24
C VAL A 320 6.51 -14.61 6.98
N GLN A 321 6.47 -15.72 6.24
CA GLN A 321 5.51 -15.86 5.16
C GLN A 321 4.10 -15.91 5.76
N ILE A 322 3.18 -15.15 5.18
CA ILE A 322 1.79 -15.09 5.62
C ILE A 322 0.78 -15.48 4.54
N SER A 323 1.23 -15.61 3.28
CA SER A 323 0.41 -16.26 2.25
C SER A 323 0.53 -17.78 2.36
N ASP A 324 -0.59 -18.48 2.19
CA ASP A 324 -0.65 -19.94 2.21
C ASP A 324 -0.36 -20.56 0.81
N HIS A 325 -0.49 -19.75 -0.24
CA HIS A 325 -0.19 -20.11 -1.63
C HIS A 325 0.66 -19.04 -2.33
N PRO A 326 1.35 -19.41 -3.43
CA PRO A 326 1.99 -18.44 -4.30
C PRO A 326 1.04 -17.35 -4.78
N ASN A 327 1.44 -16.10 -4.54
CA ASN A 327 0.74 -14.92 -5.02
C ASN A 327 1.05 -14.67 -6.50
N HIS A 328 2.28 -14.99 -6.93
CA HIS A 328 2.67 -14.86 -8.33
C HIS A 328 3.74 -15.86 -8.74
N VAL A 329 3.77 -16.17 -10.04
CA VAL A 329 4.81 -17.00 -10.65
C VAL A 329 5.37 -16.28 -11.87
N GLY A 330 6.69 -16.21 -11.94
CA GLY A 330 7.42 -15.60 -13.04
C GLY A 330 7.85 -14.17 -12.74
N THR A 331 7.93 -13.36 -13.78
CA THR A 331 8.41 -11.98 -13.74
C THR A 331 7.49 -11.08 -12.91
N ILE A 332 8.02 -10.19 -12.06
CA ILE A 332 7.32 -8.99 -11.55
C ILE A 332 8.04 -7.78 -12.13
N CYS A 333 7.34 -6.99 -12.96
CA CYS A 333 7.95 -5.85 -13.65
C CYS A 333 7.84 -4.60 -12.78
N THR A 334 9.00 -4.07 -12.40
CA THR A 334 9.17 -2.85 -11.61
C THR A 334 9.69 -1.70 -12.49
N PHE A 335 9.41 -1.69 -13.79
CA PHE A 335 9.82 -0.60 -14.71
C PHE A 335 8.72 0.43 -14.99
N GLY A 336 7.70 0.49 -14.14
CA GLY A 336 6.61 1.46 -14.29
C GLY A 336 5.98 1.37 -15.68
N THR A 337 5.74 2.51 -16.32
CA THR A 337 5.10 2.61 -17.65
C THR A 337 5.88 1.92 -18.78
N GLY A 338 7.13 1.50 -18.53
CA GLY A 338 7.94 0.70 -19.46
C GLY A 338 7.60 -0.81 -19.49
N CYS A 339 6.73 -1.28 -18.60
CA CYS A 339 6.24 -2.67 -18.60
C CYS A 339 5.17 -2.86 -19.69
N GLY A 340 5.28 -3.89 -20.54
CA GLY A 340 4.31 -4.15 -21.62
C GLY A 340 3.92 -5.63 -21.78
N GLY A 341 2.70 -5.91 -22.24
CA GLY A 341 2.22 -7.26 -22.62
C GLY A 341 1.79 -8.14 -21.44
N SER A 342 1.55 -9.45 -21.69
CA SER A 342 1.17 -10.50 -20.72
C SER A 342 2.27 -10.85 -19.71
N ASP A 343 3.17 -9.91 -19.47
CA ASP A 343 4.30 -10.01 -18.58
C ASP A 343 3.96 -9.16 -17.35
N SER A 344 3.87 -9.82 -16.20
CA SER A 344 4.34 -9.25 -14.93
C SER A 344 3.54 -8.16 -14.20
N ARG A 345 2.48 -7.56 -14.78
CA ARG A 345 1.61 -6.56 -14.12
C ARG A 345 0.21 -7.09 -13.75
N SER A 346 0.08 -8.40 -13.60
CA SER A 346 -1.15 -9.04 -13.10
C SER A 346 -1.26 -9.06 -11.57
N LEU A 347 -0.27 -8.48 -10.88
CA LEU A 347 -0.33 -8.12 -9.48
C LEU A 347 -0.88 -6.69 -9.42
N LEU A 348 -1.90 -6.44 -8.63
CA LEU A 348 -2.35 -5.07 -8.34
C LEU A 348 -1.18 -4.37 -7.65
N ASP A 349 -0.73 -3.24 -8.17
CA ASP A 349 0.51 -2.55 -7.75
C ASP A 349 0.38 -1.94 -6.33
N PHE A 350 -0.78 -2.07 -5.68
CA PHE A 350 -1.12 -1.53 -4.35
C PHE A 350 -1.34 -2.62 -3.31
N PHE A 351 -0.30 -3.40 -3.06
CA PHE A 351 -0.22 -4.28 -1.90
C PHE A 351 0.12 -3.46 -0.65
N THR A 352 -0.80 -3.35 0.31
CA THR A 352 -0.64 -2.48 1.50
C THR A 352 -0.79 -3.23 2.82
N VAL A 353 -0.24 -2.67 3.90
CA VAL A 353 -0.58 -2.98 5.30
C VAL A 353 -0.97 -1.69 6.03
N ASP A 354 -1.97 -1.74 6.91
CA ASP A 354 -2.38 -0.57 7.70
C ASP A 354 -2.30 -0.85 9.22
N VAL A 355 -2.52 0.15 10.05
CA VAL A 355 -2.60 0.06 11.52
C VAL A 355 -3.89 0.71 11.99
N ASP A 356 -4.64 0.02 12.85
CA ASP A 356 -5.88 0.56 13.38
C ASP A 356 -5.65 1.71 14.37
N HIS A 357 -6.74 2.43 14.69
CA HIS A 357 -6.73 3.54 15.66
C HIS A 357 -6.28 3.15 17.08
N LEU A 358 -6.10 1.86 17.38
CA LEU A 358 -5.59 1.35 18.65
C LEU A 358 -4.09 0.97 18.59
N GLY A 359 -3.45 1.13 17.42
CA GLY A 359 -2.02 0.88 17.22
C GLY A 359 -1.67 -0.56 16.87
N TYR A 360 -2.62 -1.36 16.35
CA TYR A 360 -2.39 -2.73 15.89
C TYR A 360 -2.35 -2.82 14.36
N SER A 361 -1.38 -3.54 13.78
CA SER A 361 -1.38 -3.82 12.34
C SER A 361 -2.66 -4.51 11.91
N HIS A 362 -3.34 -3.94 10.93
CA HIS A 362 -4.58 -4.41 10.41
C HIS A 362 -4.63 -4.20 8.90
N GLN A 363 -5.15 -5.21 8.22
CA GLN A 363 -5.45 -5.21 6.79
C GLN A 363 -4.25 -5.42 5.86
N ILE A 364 -4.40 -6.38 4.95
CA ILE A 364 -3.62 -6.51 3.73
C ILE A 364 -4.59 -6.32 2.58
N ALA A 365 -4.40 -5.28 1.76
CA ALA A 365 -5.19 -5.05 0.55
C ALA A 365 -4.33 -5.30 -0.70
N GLY A 366 -4.94 -5.73 -1.81
CA GLY A 366 -4.29 -5.76 -3.13
C GLY A 366 -3.67 -7.09 -3.60
N ASN A 367 -4.02 -8.24 -3.01
CA ASN A 367 -3.42 -9.51 -3.48
C ASN A 367 -4.03 -9.98 -4.82
N GLY A 368 -3.27 -9.87 -5.91
CA GLY A 368 -3.65 -10.44 -7.21
C GLY A 368 -3.69 -11.97 -7.16
N VAL A 369 -4.85 -12.56 -7.47
CA VAL A 369 -5.00 -14.01 -7.70
C VAL A 369 -4.98 -14.29 -9.20
N PHE A 370 -4.21 -15.32 -9.59
CA PHE A 370 -3.99 -15.79 -10.96
C PHE A 370 -5.10 -15.46 -11.99
N GLN A 371 -4.80 -14.56 -12.93
CA GLN A 371 -5.68 -14.31 -14.07
C GLN A 371 -5.40 -15.35 -15.19
N GLY A 372 -6.33 -16.27 -15.42
CA GLY A 372 -6.46 -16.98 -16.70
C GLY A 372 -5.42 -18.07 -17.04
N GLN A 373 -4.60 -18.55 -16.09
CA GLN A 373 -3.72 -19.71 -16.32
C GLN A 373 -4.29 -20.99 -15.70
N SER A 374 -4.42 -22.05 -16.50
CA SER A 374 -4.59 -23.41 -15.96
C SER A 374 -3.24 -23.90 -15.43
N ILE A 375 -3.09 -23.89 -14.11
CA ILE A 375 -1.95 -24.51 -13.44
C ILE A 375 -2.12 -26.03 -13.55
N SER A 376 -1.43 -26.66 -14.50
CA SER A 376 -1.41 -28.13 -14.67
C SER A 376 -0.72 -28.86 -13.51
N TRP A 377 -0.21 -28.12 -12.51
CA TRP A 377 0.44 -28.62 -11.30
C TRP A 377 -0.52 -28.87 -10.12
N HIS A 378 -1.83 -28.60 -10.25
CA HIS A 378 -2.84 -28.92 -9.22
C HIS A 378 -2.89 -30.42 -8.86
N GLN A 379 -2.32 -31.31 -9.68
CA GLN A 379 -2.21 -32.73 -9.34
C GLN A 379 -1.17 -33.04 -8.26
N GLN A 380 -0.24 -32.12 -7.96
CA GLN A 380 0.68 -32.23 -6.82
C GLN A 380 0.11 -31.62 -5.53
N TRP A 381 -0.92 -30.76 -5.63
CA TRP A 381 -1.56 -30.07 -4.49
C TRP A 381 -3.08 -29.97 -4.69
N PRO A 382 -3.84 -31.07 -4.51
CA PRO A 382 -5.29 -31.05 -4.71
C PRO A 382 -6.01 -30.33 -3.57
N ILE A 383 -6.70 -29.24 -3.93
CA ILE A 383 -7.64 -28.50 -3.08
C ILE A 383 -8.87 -29.38 -2.78
N GLN A 384 -9.19 -29.57 -1.49
CA GLN A 384 -10.46 -30.11 -1.03
C GLN A 384 -11.24 -29.02 -0.28
N ASN A 385 -12.42 -28.67 -0.80
CA ASN A 385 -13.58 -28.09 -0.12
C ASN A 385 -13.32 -27.32 1.21
N HIS A 386 -13.25 -25.98 1.16
CA HIS A 386 -12.97 -25.13 2.32
C HIS A 386 -14.24 -24.80 3.11
N ALA A 387 -14.81 -25.81 3.78
CA ALA A 387 -15.14 -25.55 5.18
C ALA A 387 -13.78 -25.65 5.90
N VAL A 388 -13.23 -24.53 6.36
CA VAL A 388 -11.95 -24.54 7.09
C VAL A 388 -12.15 -25.44 8.30
N THR A 389 -11.65 -26.67 8.20
CA THR A 389 -11.50 -27.55 9.35
C THR A 389 -10.08 -27.28 9.79
N ASP A 390 -9.92 -26.44 10.81
CA ASP A 390 -8.64 -26.29 11.49
C ASP A 390 -8.21 -27.67 12.02
N PRO A 391 -7.12 -28.28 11.51
CA PRO A 391 -6.63 -29.53 12.05
C PRO A 391 -5.99 -29.23 13.41
N ALA A 392 -6.69 -29.54 14.50
CA ALA A 392 -6.17 -29.36 15.86
C ALA A 392 -4.68 -29.77 15.99
N GLY A 393 -3.86 -28.87 16.52
CA GLY A 393 -2.40 -29.05 16.67
C GLY A 393 -1.53 -28.54 15.52
N ASP A 394 -2.01 -27.60 14.71
CA ASP A 394 -1.26 -26.93 13.63
C ASP A 394 -0.63 -25.58 14.05
N VAL A 395 -0.57 -25.30 15.35
CA VAL A 395 0.06 -24.09 15.89
C VAL A 395 1.55 -24.03 15.55
N TYR A 396 2.02 -22.87 15.11
CA TYR A 396 3.43 -22.58 14.89
C TYR A 396 3.99 -21.66 16.00
N ASP A 397 5.23 -21.89 16.41
CA ASP A 397 5.94 -21.01 17.34
C ASP A 397 6.49 -19.76 16.65
N GLY A 398 7.07 -18.83 17.42
CA GLY A 398 7.61 -17.56 16.90
C GLY A 398 8.80 -17.68 15.93
N ASN A 399 9.23 -18.91 15.60
CA ASN A 399 10.21 -19.19 14.54
C ASN A 399 9.58 -19.93 13.35
N GLY A 400 8.25 -20.02 13.28
CA GLY A 400 7.53 -20.72 12.22
C GLY A 400 7.63 -22.25 12.30
N LEU A 401 7.91 -22.83 13.47
CA LEU A 401 7.98 -24.28 13.64
C LEU A 401 6.73 -24.84 14.33
N PRO A 402 6.19 -25.99 13.89
CA PRO A 402 5.00 -26.56 14.49
C PRO A 402 5.23 -26.92 15.96
N VAL A 403 4.23 -26.65 16.79
CA VAL A 403 4.22 -26.90 18.23
C VAL A 403 2.86 -27.43 18.67
N ALA A 404 2.85 -28.46 19.51
CA ALA A 404 1.63 -28.98 20.10
C ALA A 404 1.15 -28.02 21.20
N CYS A 405 0.27 -27.09 20.85
CA CYS A 405 -0.29 -26.12 21.79
C CYS A 405 -1.80 -25.94 21.63
N PRO A 406 -2.61 -26.86 22.19
CA PRO A 406 -4.07 -26.82 22.04
C PRO A 406 -4.74 -25.55 22.57
N SER A 407 -4.08 -24.82 23.49
CA SER A 407 -4.58 -23.53 23.98
C SER A 407 -4.48 -22.41 22.95
N MET A 408 -3.72 -22.61 21.87
CA MET A 408 -3.53 -21.65 20.79
C MET A 408 -4.28 -22.07 19.51
N ASP A 409 -5.00 -23.19 19.49
CA ASP A 409 -5.74 -23.68 18.32
C ASP A 409 -7.00 -22.83 18.02
N VAL A 410 -7.40 -22.77 16.74
CA VAL A 410 -8.67 -22.16 16.27
C VAL A 410 -9.68 -23.27 15.99
N LEU A 411 -10.35 -23.74 17.03
CA LEU A 411 -11.28 -24.88 16.95
C LEU A 411 -12.43 -24.73 15.94
N ALA A 412 -12.86 -23.50 15.64
CA ALA A 412 -13.86 -23.23 14.61
C ALA A 412 -13.85 -21.76 14.18
N ALA A 413 -14.28 -21.50 12.96
CA ALA A 413 -14.64 -20.16 12.47
C ALA A 413 -16.09 -20.15 11.97
N SER A 414 -16.79 -19.05 12.21
CA SER A 414 -18.13 -18.84 11.65
C SER A 414 -18.33 -17.39 11.26
N GLU A 415 -19.13 -17.18 10.21
CA GLU A 415 -19.58 -15.87 9.77
C GLU A 415 -21.08 -15.75 10.05
N SER A 416 -21.51 -14.56 10.46
CA SER A 416 -22.91 -14.16 10.37
C SER A 416 -23.02 -12.77 9.77
N ARG A 417 -24.01 -12.57 8.91
CA ARG A 417 -24.29 -11.27 8.31
C ARG A 417 -25.63 -10.75 8.79
N SER A 418 -25.65 -9.51 9.26
CA SER A 418 -26.89 -8.78 9.56
C SER A 418 -26.84 -7.44 8.84
N ASN A 419 -27.64 -7.32 7.77
CA ASN A 419 -27.57 -6.19 6.85
C ASN A 419 -26.15 -6.04 6.25
N SER A 420 -25.53 -4.90 6.50
CA SER A 420 -24.20 -4.47 6.12
C SER A 420 -23.09 -4.99 7.04
N LEU A 421 -23.41 -5.45 8.25
CA LEU A 421 -22.42 -5.93 9.20
C LEU A 421 -22.13 -7.42 9.00
N ALA A 422 -20.90 -7.74 8.58
CA ALA A 422 -20.34 -9.09 8.70
C ALA A 422 -19.69 -9.25 10.08
N THR A 423 -20.15 -10.23 10.85
CA THR A 423 -19.56 -10.62 12.13
C THR A 423 -18.83 -11.93 11.95
N ILE A 424 -17.52 -11.88 12.13
CA ILE A 424 -16.65 -13.05 12.14
C ILE A 424 -16.45 -13.50 13.58
N SER A 425 -16.63 -14.79 13.84
CA SER A 425 -16.41 -15.40 15.15
C SER A 425 -15.40 -16.54 15.04
N LEU A 426 -14.31 -16.40 15.78
CA LEU A 426 -13.32 -17.46 15.98
C LEU A 426 -13.57 -18.12 17.34
N THR A 427 -13.62 -19.45 17.35
CA THR A 427 -13.69 -20.26 18.57
C THR A 427 -12.30 -20.77 18.87
N LEU A 428 -11.69 -20.27 19.94
CA LEU A 428 -10.34 -20.65 20.34
C LEU A 428 -10.34 -21.83 21.32
N GLY A 429 -9.25 -22.61 21.32
CA GLY A 429 -9.07 -23.74 22.24
C GLY A 429 -8.99 -23.34 23.71
N ALA A 430 -8.57 -22.10 23.98
CA ALA A 430 -8.60 -21.48 25.30
C ALA A 430 -8.76 -19.95 25.15
N PRO A 431 -9.13 -19.22 26.22
CA PRO A 431 -9.03 -17.76 26.22
C PRO A 431 -7.64 -17.31 25.80
N PRO A 432 -7.52 -16.35 24.88
CA PRO A 432 -6.24 -15.93 24.38
C PRO A 432 -5.48 -15.18 25.49
N THR A 433 -4.27 -15.64 25.81
CA THR A 433 -3.40 -15.01 26.81
C THR A 433 -1.94 -15.06 26.37
N SER A 434 -1.23 -13.95 26.58
CA SER A 434 0.21 -13.81 26.32
C SER A 434 1.02 -14.82 27.10
N VAL A 435 0.52 -15.23 28.28
CA VAL A 435 1.07 -16.32 29.09
C VAL A 435 0.97 -17.66 28.38
N ALA A 436 -0.17 -17.99 27.75
CA ALA A 436 -0.31 -19.22 26.98
C ALA A 436 0.58 -19.20 25.72
N ALA A 437 0.63 -18.06 25.01
CA ALA A 437 1.49 -17.90 23.84
C ALA A 437 2.98 -18.04 24.19
N ALA A 438 3.44 -17.36 25.26
CA ALA A 438 4.80 -17.48 25.76
C ALA A 438 5.12 -18.91 26.24
N GLY A 439 4.15 -19.60 26.84
CA GLY A 439 4.29 -21.00 27.25
C GLY A 439 4.40 -21.98 26.08
N CYS A 440 3.87 -21.62 24.92
CA CYS A 440 3.88 -22.45 23.72
C CYS A 440 4.98 -22.12 22.73
N SER A 441 5.57 -20.93 22.82
CA SER A 441 6.70 -20.56 21.97
C SER A 441 8.01 -21.15 22.50
N ARG A 442 8.83 -21.73 21.62
CA ARG A 442 10.19 -22.20 21.94
C ARG A 442 11.19 -21.04 22.06
N SER A 443 10.81 -19.85 21.61
CA SER A 443 11.52 -18.57 21.74
C SER A 443 10.68 -17.58 22.57
N GLY A 444 11.27 -16.49 23.05
CA GLY A 444 10.53 -15.50 23.85
C GLY A 444 9.45 -14.81 23.02
N ALA A 445 8.21 -15.32 23.06
CA ALA A 445 7.05 -14.71 22.45
C ALA A 445 6.39 -13.74 23.45
N SER A 446 5.98 -12.57 22.95
CA SER A 446 5.23 -11.59 23.74
C SER A 446 3.72 -11.83 23.68
N GLY A 447 3.20 -12.54 22.69
CA GLY A 447 1.77 -12.75 22.48
C GLY A 447 1.49 -13.79 21.41
N GLY A 448 0.21 -14.09 21.21
CA GLY A 448 -0.28 -15.06 20.22
C GLY A 448 -0.99 -14.39 19.05
N LEU A 449 -0.98 -15.05 17.89
CA LEU A 449 -1.75 -14.66 16.70
C LEU A 449 -2.73 -15.78 16.35
N TRP A 450 -3.98 -15.42 16.05
CA TRP A 450 -5.04 -16.32 15.61
C TRP A 450 -5.66 -15.77 14.33
N GLY A 451 -5.43 -16.42 13.20
CA GLY A 451 -5.92 -15.99 11.90
C GLY A 451 -6.97 -16.94 11.32
N ALA A 452 -7.86 -16.40 10.48
CA ALA A 452 -8.66 -17.19 9.56
C ALA A 452 -8.81 -16.48 8.22
N GLU A 453 -8.87 -17.27 7.15
CA GLU A 453 -9.16 -16.82 5.80
C GLU A 453 -10.68 -16.84 5.56
N PHE A 454 -11.18 -15.79 4.91
CA PHE A 454 -12.58 -15.65 4.52
C PHE A 454 -12.70 -15.39 3.02
N TRP A 455 -13.83 -15.84 2.48
CA TRP A 455 -14.19 -15.73 1.07
C TRP A 455 -15.27 -14.66 0.94
N ALA A 456 -15.05 -13.63 0.11
CA ALA A 456 -15.97 -12.51 -0.07
C ALA A 456 -17.32 -12.91 -0.70
N ALA A 457 -17.41 -14.08 -1.34
CA ALA A 457 -18.66 -14.63 -1.84
C ALA A 457 -18.66 -16.17 -1.83
N SER A 458 -19.78 -16.77 -1.40
CA SER A 458 -20.00 -18.22 -1.47
C SER A 458 -20.53 -18.70 -2.83
N THR A 459 -20.94 -17.76 -3.70
CA THR A 459 -21.59 -18.05 -4.98
C THR A 459 -20.95 -17.18 -6.07
N PRO A 460 -20.32 -17.77 -7.10
CA PRO A 460 -19.72 -17.01 -8.19
C PRO A 460 -20.78 -16.14 -8.88
N ASP A 461 -20.45 -14.89 -9.16
CA ASP A 461 -21.34 -14.01 -9.92
C ASP A 461 -21.58 -14.60 -11.32
N THR A 462 -22.83 -14.94 -11.60
CA THR A 462 -23.23 -15.52 -12.88
C THR A 462 -23.22 -14.50 -14.03
N THR A 463 -23.24 -13.19 -13.74
CA THR A 463 -23.19 -12.14 -14.75
C THR A 463 -21.79 -11.91 -15.31
N THR A 464 -20.75 -12.35 -14.59
CA THR A 464 -19.35 -12.37 -15.05
C THR A 464 -18.95 -13.72 -15.64
N GLY A 465 -19.92 -14.60 -15.95
CA GLY A 465 -19.69 -15.90 -16.58
C GLY A 465 -19.17 -16.98 -15.64
N GLY A 466 -19.20 -16.75 -14.31
CA GLY A 466 -18.67 -17.70 -13.32
C GLY A 466 -17.14 -17.88 -13.40
N THR A 467 -16.44 -16.94 -14.05
CA THR A 467 -14.99 -16.99 -14.34
C THR A 467 -14.12 -16.11 -13.46
N VAL A 468 -14.71 -15.34 -12.54
CA VAL A 468 -13.96 -14.54 -11.56
C VAL A 468 -13.80 -15.38 -10.28
N PRO A 469 -12.58 -15.64 -9.78
CA PRO A 469 -12.37 -16.23 -8.47
C PRO A 469 -13.00 -15.34 -7.39
N ASN A 470 -13.51 -15.94 -6.33
CA ASN A 470 -14.01 -15.22 -5.18
C ASN A 470 -12.81 -14.53 -4.49
N ASP A 471 -12.91 -13.23 -4.20
CA ASP A 471 -11.88 -12.51 -3.45
C ASP A 471 -11.71 -13.14 -2.06
N ASN A 472 -10.47 -13.34 -1.62
CA ASN A 472 -10.16 -13.79 -0.26
C ASN A 472 -9.61 -12.64 0.58
N PHE A 473 -9.90 -12.67 1.88
CA PHE A 473 -9.35 -11.74 2.85
C PHE A 473 -9.00 -12.47 4.14
N TYR A 474 -7.95 -12.03 4.81
CA TYR A 474 -7.47 -12.62 6.06
C TYR A 474 -7.84 -11.73 7.23
N ILE A 475 -8.36 -12.32 8.31
CA ILE A 475 -8.60 -11.64 9.58
C ILE A 475 -7.79 -12.35 10.65
N ALA A 476 -6.98 -11.59 11.39
CA ALA A 476 -6.20 -12.12 12.50
C ALA A 476 -6.43 -11.31 13.79
N TYR A 477 -6.53 -12.03 14.90
CA TYR A 477 -6.56 -11.49 16.25
C TYR A 477 -5.20 -11.72 16.93
N ARG A 478 -4.66 -10.68 17.56
CA ARG A 478 -3.46 -10.77 18.40
C ARG A 478 -3.82 -10.55 19.86
N ASP A 479 -3.28 -11.37 20.75
CA ASP A 479 -3.35 -11.09 22.17
C ASP A 479 -2.11 -10.33 22.66
N ASN A 480 -2.35 -9.30 23.45
CA ASN A 480 -1.33 -8.44 24.04
C ASN A 480 -1.12 -8.77 25.52
N PRO A 481 0.14 -8.88 25.99
CA PRO A 481 0.42 -8.74 27.40
C PRO A 481 0.11 -7.28 27.79
N GLY A 482 -0.70 -7.10 28.83
CA GLY A 482 -0.93 -5.79 29.45
C GLY A 482 0.32 -5.20 30.08
#